data_AF-A0A7J9Z8F9-F1
#
_entry.id   AF-A0A7J9Z8F9-F1
#
_cell.length_a   1.000
_cell.length_b   1.000
_cell.length_c   1.000
_cell.angle_alpha   90.00
_cell.angle_beta   90.00
_cell.angle_gamma   90.00
#
_symmetry.space_group_name_H-M   'P 1'
#
loop_
_entity.id
_entity.type
_entity.pdbx_description
1 polymer ?
#
loop_
_entity_poly.entity_id
_entity_poly.type
_entity_poly.pdbx_seq_one_letter_code
_entity_poly.pdbx_strand_id
1 'polypeptide(L)'
;MTVPSPDPLRAVVDDGVAENIDRLISLDMRGDMYVPELYAAARELAGMPLMLAGARAVRSALHCTAAEQRSTVALFTGFRIPPTGVPETDGVIGTAVLAHGIARATGAVPVVVCEPECFPAVRAALVAVGLSVAVIDDASTTPAAADSYLVPFGIGDAAADVESLLTAQSPVMVAVAVERPAANDRGYYHFAGGMRVEGVIAPIDDLWTRLRDDGVPTVAIGDFGNELGTGYLAATVAAGTESGAACGCGCGGGVAAATTADVTIACSVSDWGAYGLAAMLGQLAGVPEALPDTATYRRTVDAANLAGAIDGTSRLGIPAIDGIGIEFHARHYELIRDVVAHPNRPSMNNAIRRHRAGLRSERAR
;
A
#
# COMPACT_ATOMS: atom_id res chain seq x y z
N MET A 1 0.48 -23.75 13.79
CA MET A 1 -0.69 -24.51 13.32
C MET A 1 -0.81 -24.28 11.82
N THR A 2 -0.90 -25.33 11.01
CA THR A 2 -1.06 -25.21 9.55
C THR A 2 -2.42 -24.60 9.23
N VAL A 3 -2.45 -23.44 8.57
CA VAL A 3 -3.68 -22.87 8.02
C VAL A 3 -4.32 -23.93 7.12
N PRO A 4 -5.60 -24.31 7.31
CA PRO A 4 -6.24 -25.30 6.45
C PRO A 4 -6.11 -24.86 4.99
N SER A 5 -5.77 -25.80 4.09
CA SER A 5 -5.84 -25.52 2.66
C SER A 5 -7.24 -24.98 2.35
N PRO A 6 -7.36 -23.83 1.68
CA PRO A 6 -8.66 -23.28 1.35
C PRO A 6 -9.48 -24.30 0.55
N ASP A 7 -10.81 -24.25 0.71
CA ASP A 7 -11.74 -24.97 -0.15
C ASP A 7 -11.31 -24.79 -1.62
N PRO A 8 -11.07 -25.87 -2.40
CA PRO A 8 -10.63 -25.77 -3.78
C PRO A 8 -11.51 -24.85 -4.64
N LEU A 9 -12.81 -24.78 -4.36
CA LEU A 9 -13.71 -23.86 -5.06
C LEU A 9 -13.41 -22.41 -4.70
N ARG A 10 -13.19 -22.12 -3.41
CA ARG A 10 -12.80 -20.78 -2.94
C ARG A 10 -11.46 -20.37 -3.51
N ALA A 11 -10.48 -21.27 -3.54
CA ALA A 11 -9.16 -21.00 -4.12
C ALA A 11 -9.23 -20.64 -5.62
N VAL A 12 -10.13 -21.25 -6.40
CA VAL A 12 -10.34 -20.86 -7.80
C VAL A 12 -10.87 -19.42 -7.92
N VAL A 13 -11.77 -19.02 -7.02
CA VAL A 13 -12.32 -17.66 -7.02
C VAL A 13 -11.29 -16.66 -6.56
N ASP A 14 -10.59 -16.91 -5.44
CA ASP A 14 -9.58 -16.01 -4.89
C ASP A 14 -8.46 -15.75 -5.91
N ASP A 15 -7.96 -16.79 -6.57
CA ASP A 15 -6.91 -16.64 -7.58
C ASP A 15 -7.42 -15.88 -8.81
N GLY A 16 -8.67 -16.12 -9.24
CA GLY A 16 -9.26 -15.41 -10.37
C GLY A 16 -9.52 -13.92 -10.06
N VAL A 17 -9.93 -13.61 -8.84
CA VAL A 17 -10.12 -12.22 -8.37
C VAL A 17 -8.76 -11.52 -8.30
N ALA A 18 -7.76 -12.14 -7.69
CA ALA A 18 -6.42 -11.56 -7.57
C ALA A 18 -5.80 -11.26 -8.94
N GLU A 19 -5.90 -12.20 -9.87
CA GLU A 19 -5.46 -12.03 -11.27
C GLU A 19 -6.16 -10.87 -11.98
N ASN A 20 -7.44 -10.62 -11.70
CA ASN A 20 -8.15 -9.49 -12.30
C ASN A 20 -7.76 -8.17 -11.66
N ILE A 21 -7.58 -8.13 -10.33
CA ILE A 21 -7.12 -6.92 -9.64
C ILE A 21 -5.70 -6.57 -10.10
N ASP A 22 -4.79 -7.55 -10.17
CA ASP A 22 -3.42 -7.36 -10.69
C ASP A 22 -3.44 -6.67 -12.08
N ARG A 23 -4.31 -7.12 -13.00
CA ARG A 23 -4.45 -6.48 -14.33
C ARG A 23 -4.98 -5.05 -14.28
N LEU A 24 -5.80 -4.73 -13.29
CA LEU A 24 -6.33 -3.38 -13.11
C LEU A 24 -5.24 -2.47 -12.54
N ILE A 25 -4.56 -2.89 -11.47
CA ILE A 25 -3.53 -2.05 -10.83
C ILE A 25 -2.31 -1.84 -11.74
N SER A 26 -2.05 -2.76 -12.68
CA SER A 26 -0.94 -2.65 -13.65
C SER A 26 -1.36 -2.05 -14.99
N LEU A 27 -2.56 -1.46 -15.08
CA LEU A 27 -3.02 -0.79 -16.30
C LEU A 27 -2.18 0.45 -16.55
N ASP A 28 -1.38 0.46 -17.62
CA ASP A 28 -0.58 1.63 -17.95
C ASP A 28 -1.41 2.73 -18.60
N MET A 29 -1.65 3.81 -17.84
CA MET A 29 -2.33 5.01 -18.31
C MET A 29 -1.38 6.06 -18.90
N ARG A 30 -0.06 5.88 -18.73
CA ARG A 30 0.98 6.77 -19.26
C ARG A 30 1.33 6.41 -20.70
N GLY A 31 1.22 5.13 -21.05
CA GLY A 31 1.45 4.59 -22.40
C GLY A 31 2.92 4.32 -22.72
N ASP A 32 3.79 4.38 -21.70
CA ASP A 32 5.23 4.11 -21.80
C ASP A 32 5.59 2.65 -21.49
N MET A 33 4.64 1.87 -20.97
CA MET A 33 4.76 0.46 -20.58
C MET A 33 5.80 0.18 -19.49
N TYR A 34 6.29 1.20 -18.77
CA TYR A 34 7.30 1.03 -17.73
C TYR A 34 6.80 0.21 -16.53
N VAL A 35 5.61 0.55 -16.00
CA VAL A 35 5.03 -0.17 -14.86
C VAL A 35 4.74 -1.64 -15.16
N PRO A 36 4.16 -2.02 -16.31
CA PRO A 36 4.01 -3.41 -16.68
C PRO A 36 5.31 -4.24 -16.59
N GLU A 37 6.48 -3.64 -16.87
CA GLU A 37 7.78 -4.31 -16.68
C GLU A 37 8.13 -4.49 -15.20
N LEU A 38 7.91 -3.47 -14.37
CA LEU A 38 8.07 -3.57 -12.90
C LEU A 38 7.12 -4.62 -12.32
N TYR A 39 5.85 -4.63 -12.74
CA TYR A 39 4.85 -5.63 -12.36
C TYR A 39 5.32 -7.04 -12.73
N ALA A 40 5.82 -7.25 -13.94
CA ALA A 40 6.30 -8.57 -14.36
C ALA A 40 7.45 -9.07 -13.48
N ALA A 41 8.43 -8.20 -13.18
CA ALA A 41 9.55 -8.53 -12.29
C ALA A 41 9.08 -8.84 -10.86
N ALA A 42 8.20 -8.01 -10.30
CA ALA A 42 7.61 -8.25 -8.99
C ALA A 42 6.80 -9.56 -8.95
N ARG A 43 6.03 -9.85 -10.01
CA ARG A 43 5.20 -11.06 -10.15
C ARG A 43 6.04 -12.33 -10.21
N GLU A 44 7.19 -12.27 -10.88
CA GLU A 44 8.15 -13.36 -10.92
C GLU A 44 8.71 -13.65 -9.52
N LEU A 45 9.13 -12.61 -8.80
CA LEU A 45 9.63 -12.73 -7.42
C LEU A 45 8.58 -13.32 -6.46
N ALA A 46 7.33 -12.90 -6.58
CA ALA A 46 6.24 -13.38 -5.72
C ALA A 46 5.77 -14.81 -6.08
N GLY A 47 5.96 -15.25 -7.33
CA GLY A 47 5.48 -16.55 -7.82
C GLY A 47 3.95 -16.72 -7.88
N MET A 48 3.18 -15.66 -7.60
CA MET A 48 1.72 -15.63 -7.56
C MET A 48 1.20 -14.19 -7.70
N PRO A 49 -0.11 -13.95 -7.88
CA PRO A 49 -0.64 -12.58 -7.99
C PRO A 49 -0.20 -11.71 -6.84
N LEU A 50 0.23 -10.48 -7.15
CA LEU A 50 0.81 -9.56 -6.17
C LEU A 50 -0.22 -9.21 -5.09
N MET A 51 -1.48 -9.03 -5.50
CA MET A 51 -2.60 -8.82 -4.57
C MET A 51 -2.81 -9.99 -3.63
N LEU A 52 -2.70 -11.22 -4.14
CA LEU A 52 -2.85 -12.42 -3.32
C LEU A 52 -1.66 -12.62 -2.39
N ALA A 53 -0.44 -12.36 -2.85
CA ALA A 53 0.79 -12.42 -2.06
C ALA A 53 0.71 -11.44 -0.88
N GLY A 54 0.41 -10.16 -1.16
CA GLY A 54 0.29 -9.12 -0.14
C GLY A 54 -0.82 -9.42 0.86
N ALA A 55 -2.02 -9.79 0.39
CA ALA A 55 -3.15 -10.10 1.27
C ALA A 55 -2.88 -11.33 2.14
N ARG A 56 -2.17 -12.35 1.61
CA ARG A 56 -1.74 -13.51 2.41
C ARG A 56 -0.68 -13.15 3.45
N ALA A 57 0.29 -12.30 3.11
CA ALA A 57 1.30 -11.83 4.05
C ALA A 57 0.65 -11.12 5.25
N VAL A 58 -0.21 -10.13 4.97
CA VAL A 58 -0.97 -9.39 6.00
C VAL A 58 -1.83 -10.34 6.83
N ARG A 59 -2.65 -11.18 6.19
CA ARG A 59 -3.59 -12.04 6.91
C ARG A 59 -2.88 -13.11 7.75
N SER A 60 -1.78 -13.68 7.25
CA SER A 60 -1.02 -14.70 7.99
C SER A 60 -0.34 -14.11 9.22
N ALA A 61 0.20 -12.89 9.10
CA ALA A 61 0.80 -12.19 10.23
C ALA A 61 -0.22 -11.92 11.36
N LEU A 62 -1.45 -11.55 10.98
CA LEU A 62 -2.53 -11.25 11.93
C LEU A 62 -3.17 -12.51 12.54
N HIS A 63 -3.10 -13.67 11.89
CA HIS A 63 -3.62 -14.93 12.44
C HIS A 63 -2.70 -15.60 13.48
N CYS A 64 -1.47 -15.12 13.65
CA CYS A 64 -0.52 -15.66 14.62
C CYS A 64 -0.73 -15.16 16.05
N THR A 65 -1.73 -14.31 16.30
CA THR A 65 -1.98 -13.70 17.61
C THR A 65 -3.04 -14.46 18.41
N ALA A 66 -2.97 -14.36 19.74
CA ALA A 66 -4.05 -14.81 20.60
C ALA A 66 -5.29 -13.94 20.33
N ALA A 67 -6.48 -14.55 20.26
CA ALA A 67 -7.74 -13.89 19.86
C ALA A 67 -8.14 -12.67 20.69
N GLU A 68 -7.50 -12.45 21.85
CA GLU A 68 -7.76 -11.35 22.78
C GLU A 68 -6.79 -10.16 22.60
N GLN A 69 -5.74 -10.29 21.79
CA GLN A 69 -4.74 -9.23 21.60
C GLN A 69 -5.06 -8.36 20.39
N ARG A 70 -5.26 -7.06 20.64
CA ARG A 70 -5.36 -6.04 19.58
C ARG A 70 -4.06 -6.08 18.77
N SER A 71 -4.17 -6.20 17.44
CA SER A 71 -3.03 -6.32 16.53
C SER A 71 -2.85 -5.03 15.73
N THR A 72 -1.63 -4.52 15.62
CA THR A 72 -1.32 -3.31 14.84
C THR A 72 -0.85 -3.67 13.44
N VAL A 73 -1.30 -2.91 12.44
CA VAL A 73 -0.69 -2.84 11.11
C VAL A 73 -0.07 -1.44 10.96
N ALA A 74 1.26 -1.36 10.83
CA ALA A 74 1.93 -0.10 10.58
C ALA A 74 1.82 0.24 9.08
N LEU A 75 1.35 1.45 8.77
CA LEU A 75 1.19 1.96 7.40
C LEU A 75 2.14 3.14 7.20
N PHE A 76 3.04 3.06 6.24
CA PHE A 76 4.01 4.11 5.93
C PHE A 76 3.61 4.81 4.64
N THR A 77 3.42 6.12 4.67
CA THR A 77 3.00 6.87 3.48
C THR A 77 3.49 8.32 3.51
N GLY A 78 3.24 9.03 2.41
CA GLY A 78 3.52 10.45 2.26
C GLY A 78 4.75 10.67 1.40
N PHE A 79 4.54 11.27 0.22
CA PHE A 79 5.59 11.84 -0.61
C PHE A 79 5.41 13.36 -0.62
N ARG A 80 6.31 14.07 0.07
CA ARG A 80 6.27 15.54 0.14
C ARG A 80 6.97 16.17 -1.04
N ILE A 81 6.34 17.18 -1.64
CA ILE A 81 6.82 17.83 -2.86
C ILE A 81 7.40 19.22 -2.53
N PRO A 82 8.71 19.47 -2.76
CA PRO A 82 9.28 20.81 -2.69
C PRO A 82 8.73 21.75 -3.77
N PRO A 83 8.73 23.08 -3.53
CA PRO A 83 9.21 23.77 -2.33
C PRO A 83 8.17 23.89 -1.21
N THR A 84 6.89 23.61 -1.48
CA THR A 84 5.81 23.77 -0.50
C THR A 84 5.87 22.72 0.60
N GLY A 85 6.42 21.53 0.30
CA GLY A 85 6.56 20.44 1.25
C GLY A 85 5.23 19.84 1.67
N VAL A 86 4.17 20.01 0.87
CA VAL A 86 2.87 19.33 1.07
C VAL A 86 2.94 17.92 0.47
N PRO A 87 2.17 16.95 1.00
CA PRO A 87 2.10 15.62 0.39
C PRO A 87 1.42 15.68 -0.97
N GLU A 88 1.78 14.73 -1.83
CA GLU A 88 0.96 14.42 -2.98
C GLU A 88 -0.29 13.61 -2.61
N THR A 89 -1.20 13.44 -3.57
CA THR A 89 -2.44 12.69 -3.41
C THR A 89 -2.22 11.18 -3.43
N ASP A 90 -1.26 10.69 -4.24
CA ASP A 90 -0.90 9.27 -4.27
C ASP A 90 -0.27 8.84 -2.93
N GLY A 91 -0.56 7.61 -2.53
CA GLY A 91 -0.28 7.09 -1.20
C GLY A 91 -1.25 7.54 -0.12
N VAL A 92 -1.57 8.84 -0.04
CA VAL A 92 -2.41 9.38 1.03
C VAL A 92 -3.83 8.79 0.99
N ILE A 93 -4.44 8.81 -0.19
CA ILE A 93 -5.82 8.34 -0.39
C ILE A 93 -5.87 6.80 -0.32
N GLY A 94 -4.89 6.13 -0.92
CA GLY A 94 -4.70 4.68 -0.91
C GLY A 94 -4.51 4.14 0.50
N THR A 95 -3.67 4.78 1.29
CA THR A 95 -3.47 4.45 2.70
C THR A 95 -4.76 4.55 3.49
N ALA A 96 -5.59 5.58 3.26
CA ALA A 96 -6.87 5.71 3.95
C ALA A 96 -7.84 4.56 3.59
N VAL A 97 -7.96 4.25 2.29
CA VAL A 97 -8.80 3.12 1.83
C VAL A 97 -8.28 1.78 2.38
N LEU A 98 -6.96 1.57 2.37
CA LEU A 98 -6.35 0.37 2.91
C LEU A 98 -6.52 0.25 4.42
N ALA A 99 -6.37 1.35 5.17
CA ALA A 99 -6.63 1.39 6.60
C ALA A 99 -8.06 0.96 6.92
N HIS A 100 -9.05 1.47 6.17
CA HIS A 100 -10.44 1.03 6.30
C HIS A 100 -10.56 -0.46 6.00
N GLY A 101 -9.99 -0.93 4.89
CA GLY A 101 -10.02 -2.34 4.51
C GLY A 101 -9.43 -3.27 5.56
N ILE A 102 -8.29 -2.92 6.15
CA ILE A 102 -7.64 -3.66 7.25
C ILE A 102 -8.57 -3.72 8.45
N ALA A 103 -9.08 -2.58 8.92
CA ALA A 103 -9.96 -2.52 10.08
C ALA A 103 -11.22 -3.36 9.87
N ARG A 104 -11.85 -3.27 8.69
CA ARG A 104 -13.09 -3.99 8.37
C ARG A 104 -12.89 -5.49 8.14
N ALA A 105 -11.84 -5.88 7.42
CA ALA A 105 -11.62 -7.28 7.05
C ALA A 105 -10.96 -8.11 8.15
N THR A 106 -10.18 -7.48 9.03
CA THR A 106 -9.32 -8.19 9.99
C THR A 106 -9.54 -7.81 11.45
N GLY A 107 -10.13 -6.64 11.72
CA GLY A 107 -10.23 -6.08 13.08
C GLY A 107 -8.91 -5.55 13.63
N ALA A 108 -7.81 -5.62 12.87
CA ALA A 108 -6.54 -5.02 13.23
C ALA A 108 -6.60 -3.49 13.15
N VAL A 109 -5.71 -2.84 13.87
CA VAL A 109 -5.62 -1.38 13.97
C VAL A 109 -4.61 -0.86 12.97
N PRO A 110 -5.03 -0.14 11.93
CA PRO A 110 -4.09 0.62 11.11
C PRO A 110 -3.48 1.76 11.93
N VAL A 111 -2.16 1.88 11.90
CA VAL A 111 -1.42 3.00 12.49
C VAL A 111 -0.56 3.62 11.39
N VAL A 112 -0.88 4.85 10.99
CA VAL A 112 -0.20 5.53 9.88
C VAL A 112 0.97 6.34 10.41
N VAL A 113 2.14 6.12 9.82
CA VAL A 113 3.40 6.81 10.11
C VAL A 113 3.75 7.67 8.90
N CYS A 114 3.90 8.96 9.14
CA CYS A 114 4.30 9.94 8.14
C CYS A 114 4.83 11.20 8.81
N GLU A 115 5.38 12.12 8.03
CA GLU A 115 5.75 13.45 8.51
C GLU A 115 4.52 14.19 9.06
N PRO A 116 4.66 14.97 10.14
CA PRO A 116 3.58 15.82 10.67
C PRO A 116 2.93 16.72 9.62
N GLU A 117 3.68 17.17 8.61
CA GLU A 117 3.17 17.98 7.51
C GLU A 117 2.19 17.22 6.59
N CYS A 118 2.21 15.89 6.59
CA CYS A 118 1.25 15.06 5.88
C CYS A 118 -0.04 14.86 6.69
N PHE A 119 -0.03 15.10 8.01
CA PHE A 119 -1.15 14.79 8.90
C PHE A 119 -2.47 15.43 8.49
N PRO A 120 -2.54 16.72 8.07
CA PRO A 120 -3.82 17.32 7.67
C PRO A 120 -4.51 16.50 6.58
N ALA A 121 -3.79 16.14 5.52
CA ALA A 121 -4.32 15.37 4.40
C ALA A 121 -4.64 13.93 4.77
N VAL A 122 -3.71 13.23 5.44
CA VAL A 122 -3.88 11.83 5.85
C VAL A 122 -5.05 11.70 6.83
N ARG A 123 -5.15 12.59 7.83
CA ARG A 123 -6.26 12.60 8.79
C ARG A 123 -7.59 12.86 8.10
N ALA A 124 -7.64 13.84 7.19
CA ALA A 124 -8.87 14.17 6.47
C ALA A 124 -9.35 12.97 5.62
N ALA A 125 -8.42 12.28 4.94
CA ALA A 125 -8.72 11.07 4.18
C ALA A 125 -9.23 9.93 5.08
N LEU A 126 -8.54 9.64 6.18
CA LEU A 126 -8.95 8.60 7.15
C LEU A 126 -10.34 8.89 7.76
N VAL A 127 -10.64 10.15 8.08
CA VAL A 127 -11.96 10.52 8.60
C VAL A 127 -13.03 10.39 7.51
N ALA A 128 -12.74 10.84 6.29
CA ALA A 128 -13.69 10.81 5.17
C ALA A 128 -14.01 9.38 4.70
N VAL A 129 -13.08 8.44 4.83
CA VAL A 129 -13.30 7.03 4.53
C VAL A 129 -14.14 6.32 5.61
N GLY A 130 -14.28 6.95 6.79
CA GLY A 130 -15.18 6.53 7.85
C GLY A 130 -14.51 6.06 9.15
N LEU A 131 -13.23 6.37 9.36
CA LEU A 131 -12.50 5.99 10.57
C LEU A 131 -12.45 7.14 11.59
N SER A 132 -12.61 6.82 12.87
CA SER A 132 -12.17 7.71 13.94
C SER A 132 -10.64 7.69 14.05
N VAL A 133 -10.02 8.87 14.22
CA VAL A 133 -8.56 9.03 14.18
C VAL A 133 -8.07 9.77 15.42
N ALA A 134 -7.06 9.20 16.08
CA ALA A 134 -6.30 9.84 17.15
C ALA A 134 -4.80 9.93 16.79
N VAL A 135 -4.04 10.71 17.55
CA VAL A 135 -2.58 10.83 17.39
C VAL A 135 -1.90 10.15 18.58
N ILE A 136 -0.80 9.45 18.33
CA ILE A 136 0.10 8.91 19.35
C ILE A 136 1.44 9.63 19.18
N ASP A 137 1.68 10.62 20.04
CA ASP A 137 2.91 11.40 20.11
C ASP A 137 3.65 11.25 21.45
N ASP A 138 3.05 10.50 22.39
CA ASP A 138 3.64 10.15 23.68
C ASP A 138 3.31 8.69 24.05
N ALA A 139 4.34 7.83 24.05
CA ALA A 139 4.23 6.40 24.37
C ALA A 139 3.74 6.12 25.80
N SER A 140 3.84 7.10 26.70
CA SER A 140 3.38 6.97 28.09
C SER A 140 1.87 7.21 28.24
N THR A 141 1.21 7.73 27.21
CA THR A 141 -0.22 8.01 27.24
C THR A 141 -1.01 6.89 26.57
N THR A 142 -2.14 6.52 27.18
CA THR A 142 -3.14 5.71 26.48
C THR A 142 -4.01 6.66 25.67
N PRO A 143 -3.89 6.68 24.33
CA PRO A 143 -4.74 7.52 23.50
C PRO A 143 -6.21 7.06 23.63
N ALA A 144 -7.15 7.95 23.32
CA ALA A 144 -8.55 7.55 23.22
C ALA A 144 -8.71 6.39 22.22
N ALA A 145 -9.70 5.53 22.45
CA ALA A 145 -10.03 4.47 21.51
C ALA A 145 -10.42 5.09 20.16
N ALA A 146 -9.69 4.70 19.12
CA ALA A 146 -9.90 5.13 17.75
C ALA A 146 -9.74 3.95 16.79
N ASP A 147 -10.36 4.05 15.61
CA ASP A 147 -10.27 3.04 14.56
C ASP A 147 -8.89 3.06 13.88
N SER A 148 -8.24 4.22 13.86
CA SER A 148 -6.89 4.42 13.32
C SER A 148 -6.10 5.43 14.16
N TYR A 149 -4.77 5.34 14.10
CA TYR A 149 -3.87 6.29 14.75
C TYR A 149 -2.87 6.89 13.79
N LEU A 150 -2.43 8.11 14.06
CA LEU A 150 -1.28 8.75 13.42
C LEU A 150 -0.09 8.77 14.38
N VAL A 151 1.07 8.41 13.88
CA VAL A 151 2.35 8.49 14.61
C VAL A 151 3.30 9.39 13.80
N PRO A 152 3.87 10.44 14.40
CA PRO A 152 4.75 11.35 13.68
C PRO A 152 6.12 10.70 13.42
N PHE A 153 6.65 10.92 12.23
CA PHE A 153 8.05 10.65 11.90
C PHE A 153 8.60 11.83 11.10
N GLY A 154 9.27 12.75 11.78
CA GLY A 154 9.85 13.98 11.22
C GLY A 154 11.34 13.86 10.91
N ILE A 155 11.87 14.88 10.24
CA ILE A 155 13.32 15.00 10.00
C ILE A 155 14.04 15.17 11.33
N GLY A 156 14.96 14.25 11.63
CA GLY A 156 15.75 14.25 12.85
C GLY A 156 15.21 13.34 13.96
N ASP A 157 14.02 12.77 13.79
CA ASP A 157 13.49 11.78 14.73
C ASP A 157 14.30 10.49 14.66
N ALA A 158 14.55 9.89 15.82
CA ALA A 158 15.20 8.58 15.89
C ALA A 158 14.19 7.47 15.64
N ALA A 159 14.55 6.52 14.76
CA ALA A 159 13.70 5.37 14.46
C ALA A 159 13.26 4.60 15.72
N ALA A 160 14.13 4.48 16.74
CA ALA A 160 13.81 3.81 18.00
C ALA A 160 12.70 4.49 18.80
N ASP A 161 12.64 5.83 18.75
CA ASP A 161 11.63 6.60 19.48
C ASP A 161 10.26 6.41 18.82
N VAL A 162 10.22 6.45 17.48
CA VAL A 162 8.99 6.22 16.72
C VAL A 162 8.52 4.77 16.80
N GLU A 163 9.43 3.80 16.82
CA GLU A 163 9.12 2.40 17.07
C GLU A 163 8.47 2.21 18.46
N SER A 164 8.94 2.95 19.46
CA SER A 164 8.35 2.96 20.81
C SER A 164 6.92 3.52 20.79
N LEU A 165 6.63 4.55 19.99
CA LEU A 165 5.26 5.05 19.79
C LEU A 165 4.37 4.01 19.11
N LEU A 166 4.87 3.34 18.07
CA LEU A 166 4.13 2.32 17.30
C LEU A 166 3.74 1.11 18.16
N THR A 167 4.62 0.71 19.05
CA THR A 167 4.45 -0.50 19.88
C THR A 167 3.79 -0.21 21.23
N ALA A 168 3.55 1.07 21.56
CA ALA A 168 2.98 1.48 22.85
C ALA A 168 1.62 0.84 23.17
N GLN A 169 0.80 0.60 22.14
CA GLN A 169 -0.56 0.06 22.30
C GLN A 169 -0.65 -1.44 22.05
N SER A 170 0.07 -1.91 21.03
CA SER A 170 0.06 -3.31 20.59
C SER A 170 1.26 -3.59 19.69
N PRO A 171 1.74 -4.85 19.61
CA PRO A 171 2.81 -5.22 18.71
C PRO A 171 2.43 -4.94 17.26
N VAL A 172 3.39 -4.43 16.48
CA VAL A 172 3.28 -4.32 15.03
C VAL A 172 3.38 -5.72 14.45
N MET A 173 2.29 -6.20 13.86
CA MET A 173 2.25 -7.54 13.29
C MET A 173 2.70 -7.57 11.83
N VAL A 174 2.50 -6.48 11.11
CA VAL A 174 2.88 -6.32 9.70
C VAL A 174 3.06 -4.83 9.41
N ALA A 175 4.01 -4.52 8.54
CA ALA A 175 4.28 -3.18 8.04
C ALA A 175 3.96 -3.09 6.54
N VAL A 176 3.27 -2.03 6.13
CA VAL A 176 2.92 -1.79 4.73
C VAL A 176 3.35 -0.39 4.33
N ALA A 177 4.12 -0.26 3.25
CA ALA A 177 4.48 1.03 2.66
C ALA A 177 3.61 1.31 1.43
N VAL A 178 3.11 2.54 1.31
CA VAL A 178 2.30 3.00 0.17
C VAL A 178 2.79 4.37 -0.25
N GLU A 179 3.42 4.46 -1.43
CA GLU A 179 3.99 5.70 -1.98
C GLU A 179 4.85 6.44 -0.96
N ARG A 180 5.76 5.71 -0.33
CA ARG A 180 6.69 6.27 0.64
C ARG A 180 8.08 6.35 0.02
N PRO A 181 8.68 7.53 -0.20
CA PRO A 181 10.02 7.61 -0.76
C PRO A 181 11.06 6.90 0.09
N ALA A 182 12.04 6.27 -0.57
CA ALA A 182 13.18 5.64 0.07
C ALA A 182 14.50 6.11 -0.53
N ALA A 183 15.56 5.97 0.25
CA ALA A 183 16.90 6.30 -0.20
C ALA A 183 17.37 5.26 -1.22
N ASN A 184 18.10 5.71 -2.24
CA ASN A 184 18.87 4.83 -3.11
C ASN A 184 20.10 4.25 -2.37
N ASP A 185 20.89 3.45 -3.08
CA ASP A 185 22.14 2.85 -2.57
C ASP A 185 23.24 3.87 -2.16
N ARG A 186 23.01 5.17 -2.41
CA ARG A 186 23.86 6.30 -2.01
C ARG A 186 23.30 7.12 -0.86
N GLY A 187 22.14 6.75 -0.31
CA GLY A 187 21.52 7.48 0.81
C GLY A 187 20.72 8.72 0.37
N TYR A 188 20.33 8.81 -0.91
CA TYR A 188 19.60 9.95 -1.46
C TYR A 188 18.22 9.58 -1.97
N TYR A 189 17.25 10.47 -1.73
CA TYR A 189 15.86 10.37 -2.19
C TYR A 189 15.69 11.09 -3.51
N HIS A 190 14.87 10.56 -4.40
CA HIS A 190 14.67 11.10 -5.75
C HIS A 190 13.20 11.06 -6.15
N PHE A 191 12.81 11.98 -7.02
CA PHE A 191 11.70 11.76 -7.92
C PHE A 191 12.10 10.73 -8.98
N ALA A 192 11.13 10.01 -9.55
CA ALA A 192 11.36 9.04 -10.62
C ALA A 192 12.21 9.60 -11.79
N GLY A 193 12.06 10.89 -12.10
CA GLY A 193 12.84 11.61 -13.12
C GLY A 193 14.31 11.90 -12.76
N GLY A 194 14.83 11.44 -11.62
CA GLY A 194 16.24 11.59 -11.23
C GLY A 194 16.55 12.82 -10.36
N MET A 195 15.65 13.79 -10.29
CA MET A 195 15.84 14.97 -9.44
C MET A 195 15.85 14.55 -7.96
N ARG A 196 16.91 14.94 -7.26
CA ARG A 196 17.05 14.72 -5.81
C ARG A 196 15.99 15.51 -5.04
N VAL A 197 15.38 14.85 -4.05
CA VAL A 197 14.44 15.46 -3.11
C VAL A 197 15.24 15.87 -1.87
N GLU A 198 15.20 17.14 -1.51
CA GLU A 198 15.98 17.69 -0.38
C GLU A 198 15.05 18.32 0.67
N GLY A 199 15.34 18.07 1.94
CA GLY A 199 14.80 18.84 3.07
C GLY A 199 13.33 18.61 3.43
N VAL A 200 12.63 17.68 2.77
CA VAL A 200 11.21 17.42 3.06
C VAL A 200 10.89 15.96 3.40
N ILE A 201 11.73 15.01 3.01
CA ILE A 201 11.52 13.58 3.29
C ILE A 201 12.31 13.19 4.53
N ALA A 202 11.60 12.67 5.53
CA ALA A 202 12.21 12.08 6.72
C ALA A 202 12.77 10.68 6.41
N PRO A 203 13.96 10.30 6.92
CA PRO A 203 14.62 9.06 6.55
C PRO A 203 14.02 7.84 7.26
N ILE A 204 12.83 7.44 6.85
CA ILE A 204 12.05 6.38 7.49
C ILE A 204 12.60 4.97 7.24
N ASP A 205 13.55 4.84 6.31
CA ASP A 205 14.24 3.63 5.90
C ASP A 205 14.82 2.86 7.09
N ASP A 206 15.35 3.55 8.09
CA ASP A 206 15.91 2.95 9.30
C ASP A 206 14.83 2.27 10.16
N LEU A 207 13.67 2.91 10.32
CA LEU A 207 12.54 2.32 11.04
C LEU A 207 11.99 1.09 10.30
N TRP A 208 11.88 1.18 8.98
CA TRP A 208 11.48 0.05 8.14
C TRP A 208 12.45 -1.14 8.28
N THR A 209 13.76 -0.86 8.25
CA THR A 209 14.80 -1.88 8.40
C THR A 209 14.75 -2.54 9.78
N ARG A 210 14.58 -1.75 10.85
CA ARG A 210 14.44 -2.29 12.22
C ARG A 210 13.25 -3.23 12.35
N LEU A 211 12.07 -2.85 11.86
CA LEU A 211 10.89 -3.72 11.88
C LEU A 211 11.16 -5.05 11.14
N ARG A 212 11.86 -5.01 10.01
CA ARG A 212 12.26 -6.21 9.26
C ARG A 212 13.25 -7.07 10.03
N ASP A 213 14.26 -6.46 10.64
CA ASP A 213 15.27 -7.17 11.45
C ASP A 213 14.63 -7.85 12.67
N ASP A 214 13.54 -7.28 13.21
CA ASP A 214 12.72 -7.87 14.26
C ASP A 214 11.73 -8.94 13.76
N GLY A 215 11.75 -9.25 12.46
CA GLY A 215 10.94 -10.29 11.84
C GLY A 215 9.50 -9.88 11.55
N VAL A 216 9.18 -8.58 11.58
CA VAL A 216 7.87 -8.06 11.15
C VAL A 216 7.75 -8.23 9.62
N PRO A 217 6.76 -8.98 9.12
CA PRO A 217 6.50 -9.07 7.69
C PRO A 217 6.22 -7.71 7.07
N THR A 218 6.67 -7.53 5.83
CA THR A 218 6.57 -6.27 5.11
C THR A 218 5.96 -6.40 3.73
N VAL A 219 5.11 -5.44 3.38
CA VAL A 219 4.51 -5.30 2.04
C VAL A 219 4.78 -3.89 1.52
N ALA A 220 5.39 -3.75 0.35
CA ALA A 220 5.62 -2.46 -0.28
C ALA A 220 4.69 -2.26 -1.48
N ILE A 221 4.17 -1.05 -1.65
CA ILE A 221 3.37 -0.63 -2.79
C ILE A 221 4.02 0.63 -3.38
N GLY A 222 4.40 0.55 -4.66
CA GLY A 222 5.12 1.61 -5.38
C GLY A 222 4.88 1.52 -6.88
N ASP A 223 5.06 2.63 -7.59
CA ASP A 223 4.79 2.72 -9.03
C ASP A 223 6.04 3.01 -9.90
N PHE A 224 7.13 3.55 -9.33
CA PHE A 224 8.34 3.86 -10.09
C PHE A 224 9.61 3.13 -9.62
N GLY A 225 9.61 2.58 -8.40
CA GLY A 225 10.72 1.83 -7.81
C GLY A 225 11.69 2.68 -6.98
N ASN A 226 11.35 3.95 -6.71
CA ASN A 226 12.05 4.81 -5.74
C ASN A 226 11.33 4.83 -4.37
N GLU A 227 10.36 3.94 -4.18
CA GLU A 227 9.57 3.83 -2.95
C GLU A 227 10.11 2.75 -2.01
N LEU A 228 9.81 2.90 -0.73
CA LEU A 228 10.24 2.07 0.38
C LEU A 228 9.85 0.60 0.15
N GLY A 229 10.87 -0.27 0.19
CA GLY A 229 10.70 -1.70 0.04
C GLY A 229 10.65 -2.21 -1.41
N THR A 230 10.87 -1.36 -2.41
CA THR A 230 10.90 -1.76 -3.84
C THR A 230 12.27 -2.22 -4.34
N GLY A 231 13.30 -2.26 -3.50
CA GLY A 231 14.70 -2.45 -3.90
C GLY A 231 15.06 -3.76 -4.60
N TYR A 232 14.22 -4.82 -4.51
CA TYR A 232 14.40 -6.02 -5.35
C TYR A 232 14.17 -5.74 -6.84
N LEU A 233 13.50 -4.65 -7.18
CA LEU A 233 13.27 -4.20 -8.55
C LEU A 233 14.39 -3.30 -9.08
N ALA A 234 15.46 -3.05 -8.31
CA ALA A 234 16.50 -2.08 -8.69
C ALA A 234 17.14 -2.36 -10.07
N ALA A 235 17.32 -3.63 -10.44
CA ALA A 235 17.83 -3.99 -11.77
C ALA A 235 16.83 -3.65 -12.89
N THR A 236 15.53 -3.88 -12.66
CA THR A 236 14.46 -3.54 -13.61
C THR A 236 14.34 -2.02 -13.75
N VAL A 237 14.38 -1.29 -12.62
CA VAL A 237 14.38 0.18 -12.60
C VAL A 237 15.57 0.73 -13.39
N ALA A 238 16.77 0.20 -13.15
CA ALA A 238 17.99 0.63 -13.84
C ALA A 238 17.96 0.35 -15.34
N ALA A 239 17.28 -0.71 -15.77
CA ALA A 239 17.13 -1.04 -17.19
C ALA A 239 16.03 -0.21 -17.89
N GLY A 240 14.99 0.19 -17.16
CA GLY A 240 13.79 0.80 -17.74
C GLY A 240 13.87 2.32 -17.99
N THR A 241 14.73 3.05 -17.28
CA THR A 241 14.86 4.52 -17.44
C THR A 241 16.30 5.01 -17.32
N GLU A 242 16.60 6.16 -17.94
CA GLU A 242 17.90 6.83 -17.81
C GLU A 242 18.20 7.20 -16.35
N SER A 243 17.22 7.76 -15.64
CA SER A 243 17.33 8.12 -14.21
C SER A 243 17.46 6.88 -13.32
N GLY A 244 16.82 5.78 -13.70
CA GLY A 244 16.98 4.46 -13.10
C GLY A 244 18.43 4.00 -13.07
N ALA A 245 19.15 4.13 -14.19
CA ALA A 245 20.56 3.79 -14.27
C ALA A 245 21.46 4.84 -13.62
N ALA A 246 21.17 6.13 -13.84
CA ALA A 246 21.93 7.25 -13.35
C ALA A 246 21.01 8.46 -13.09
N CYS A 247 20.79 8.81 -11.83
CA CYS A 247 19.86 9.88 -11.44
C CYS A 247 20.30 11.29 -11.89
N GLY A 248 21.56 11.49 -12.26
CA GLY A 248 22.09 12.79 -12.69
C GLY A 248 22.31 13.80 -11.56
N CYS A 249 22.03 13.46 -10.29
CA CYS A 249 22.20 14.38 -9.14
C CYS A 249 23.65 14.52 -8.65
N GLY A 250 24.60 13.78 -9.23
CA GLY A 250 26.02 13.78 -8.85
C GLY A 250 26.39 12.74 -7.79
N CYS A 251 25.44 11.95 -7.26
CA CYS A 251 25.74 10.90 -6.28
C CYS A 251 26.40 9.65 -6.88
N GLY A 252 26.37 9.49 -8.21
CA GLY A 252 26.92 8.31 -8.90
C GLY A 252 26.04 7.06 -8.83
N GLY A 253 24.78 7.16 -8.39
CA GLY A 253 23.79 6.08 -8.37
C GLY A 253 22.54 6.38 -9.22
N GLY A 254 21.61 5.43 -9.25
CA GLY A 254 20.28 5.54 -9.87
C GLY A 254 19.19 5.98 -8.89
N VAL A 255 17.93 6.01 -9.33
CA VAL A 255 16.78 6.36 -8.46
C VAL A 255 16.23 5.20 -7.62
N ALA A 256 16.57 3.96 -7.96
CA ALA A 256 16.02 2.77 -7.30
C ALA A 256 16.23 2.79 -5.77
N ALA A 257 15.18 2.49 -5.01
CA ALA A 257 15.26 2.36 -3.56
C ALA A 257 16.22 1.22 -3.15
N ALA A 258 16.94 1.40 -2.05
CA ALA A 258 17.82 0.37 -1.49
C ALA A 258 17.08 -0.63 -0.58
N THR A 259 16.00 -0.19 0.06
CA THR A 259 15.24 -1.01 1.00
C THR A 259 14.37 -2.03 0.28
N THR A 260 14.24 -3.23 0.86
CA THR A 260 13.44 -4.33 0.31
C THR A 260 12.22 -4.64 1.18
N ALA A 261 11.26 -5.39 0.62
CA ALA A 261 10.08 -5.90 1.30
C ALA A 261 9.94 -7.40 1.04
N ASP A 262 9.16 -8.10 1.87
CA ASP A 262 8.86 -9.53 1.65
C ASP A 262 7.88 -9.73 0.49
N VAL A 263 7.01 -8.74 0.27
CA VAL A 263 6.17 -8.64 -0.93
C VAL A 263 6.25 -7.23 -1.48
N THR A 264 6.61 -7.09 -2.76
CA THR A 264 6.56 -5.83 -3.49
C THR A 264 5.40 -5.87 -4.48
N ILE A 265 4.47 -4.93 -4.36
CA ILE A 265 3.35 -4.71 -5.27
C ILE A 265 3.75 -3.54 -6.17
N ALA A 266 4.13 -3.83 -7.40
CA ALA A 266 4.32 -2.83 -8.44
C ALA A 266 2.98 -2.56 -9.16
N CYS A 267 2.59 -1.29 -9.24
CA CYS A 267 1.33 -0.84 -9.84
C CYS A 267 1.51 0.49 -10.56
N SER A 268 0.50 0.96 -11.30
CA SER A 268 0.61 2.18 -12.12
C SER A 268 0.40 3.47 -11.34
N VAL A 269 -0.26 3.35 -10.20
CA VAL A 269 -0.54 4.38 -9.20
C VAL A 269 -0.57 3.62 -7.88
N SER A 270 0.19 4.02 -6.88
CA SER A 270 0.34 3.28 -5.61
C SER A 270 -0.99 3.10 -4.88
N ASP A 271 -1.86 4.09 -4.99
CA ASP A 271 -3.23 4.06 -4.54
C ASP A 271 -4.02 2.86 -5.10
N TRP A 272 -3.82 2.50 -6.37
CA TRP A 272 -4.53 1.36 -6.97
C TRP A 272 -4.06 0.05 -6.35
N GLY A 273 -2.76 -0.07 -6.08
CA GLY A 273 -2.20 -1.19 -5.32
C GLY A 273 -2.82 -1.28 -3.92
N ALA A 274 -3.01 -0.14 -3.23
CA ALA A 274 -3.64 -0.09 -1.92
C ALA A 274 -5.14 -0.48 -1.96
N TYR A 275 -5.89 0.02 -2.95
CA TYR A 275 -7.30 -0.38 -3.16
C TYR A 275 -7.39 -1.88 -3.47
N GLY A 276 -6.50 -2.38 -4.31
CA GLY A 276 -6.44 -3.79 -4.66
C GLY A 276 -6.10 -4.69 -3.46
N LEU A 277 -5.18 -4.26 -2.60
CA LEU A 277 -4.84 -4.99 -1.38
C LEU A 277 -6.02 -5.01 -0.40
N ALA A 278 -6.70 -3.88 -0.20
CA ALA A 278 -7.94 -3.81 0.59
C ALA A 278 -9.03 -4.74 0.03
N ALA A 279 -9.17 -4.79 -1.29
CA ALA A 279 -10.14 -5.62 -2.01
C ALA A 279 -9.84 -7.09 -1.84
N MET A 280 -8.56 -7.46 -1.94
CA MET A 280 -8.13 -8.82 -1.75
C MET A 280 -8.24 -9.26 -0.29
N LEU A 281 -7.98 -8.37 0.69
CA LEU A 281 -8.25 -8.64 2.11
C LEU A 281 -9.74 -8.88 2.36
N GLY A 282 -10.62 -8.04 1.82
CA GLY A 282 -12.07 -8.22 1.87
C GLY A 282 -12.53 -9.52 1.22
N GLN A 283 -11.99 -9.85 0.04
CA GLN A 283 -12.22 -11.13 -0.62
C GLN A 283 -11.79 -12.28 0.29
N LEU A 284 -10.59 -12.24 0.85
CA LEU A 284 -10.06 -13.29 1.71
C LEU A 284 -10.83 -13.45 3.03
N ALA A 285 -11.42 -12.39 3.56
CA ALA A 285 -12.22 -12.39 4.78
C ALA A 285 -13.72 -12.65 4.54
N GLY A 286 -14.19 -12.56 3.29
CA GLY A 286 -15.63 -12.57 2.99
C GLY A 286 -16.35 -11.29 3.44
N VAL A 287 -15.64 -10.17 3.50
CA VAL A 287 -16.13 -8.85 3.94
C VAL A 287 -16.05 -7.89 2.76
N PRO A 288 -17.08 -7.80 1.90
CA PRO A 288 -17.06 -6.91 0.73
C PRO A 288 -16.98 -5.42 1.11
N GLU A 289 -17.41 -5.05 2.32
CA GLU A 289 -17.34 -3.69 2.86
C GLU A 289 -15.91 -3.25 3.22
N ALA A 290 -14.91 -4.12 3.04
CA ALA A 290 -13.50 -3.75 3.13
C ALA A 290 -13.10 -2.73 2.06
N LEU A 291 -13.82 -2.67 0.92
CA LEU A 291 -13.79 -1.49 0.06
C LEU A 291 -15.01 -0.61 0.35
N PRO A 292 -14.79 0.65 0.77
CA PRO A 292 -15.83 1.67 0.82
C PRO A 292 -16.54 1.83 -0.52
N ASP A 293 -17.75 2.38 -0.50
CA ASP A 293 -18.43 2.72 -1.74
C ASP A 293 -17.77 3.87 -2.51
N THR A 294 -18.04 3.96 -3.80
CA THR A 294 -17.42 4.95 -4.69
C THR A 294 -17.77 6.38 -4.31
N ALA A 295 -18.91 6.60 -3.65
CA ALA A 295 -19.25 7.92 -3.10
C ALA A 295 -18.34 8.28 -1.92
N THR A 296 -18.05 7.32 -1.05
CA THR A 296 -17.10 7.46 0.07
C THR A 296 -15.68 7.63 -0.42
N TYR A 297 -15.29 6.89 -1.45
CA TYR A 297 -14.02 7.08 -2.14
C TYR A 297 -13.85 8.51 -2.65
N ARG A 298 -14.84 9.05 -3.40
CA ARG A 298 -14.80 10.43 -3.90
C ARG A 298 -14.67 11.45 -2.77
N ARG A 299 -15.45 11.30 -1.70
CA ARG A 299 -15.33 12.16 -0.50
C ARG A 299 -13.95 12.09 0.14
N THR A 300 -13.31 10.92 0.10
CA THR A 300 -11.94 10.72 0.62
C THR A 300 -10.93 11.49 -0.20
N VAL A 301 -11.03 11.43 -1.53
CA VAL A 301 -10.19 12.22 -2.47
C VAL A 301 -10.39 13.71 -2.24
N ASP A 302 -11.64 14.17 -2.17
CA ASP A 302 -11.95 15.58 -1.96
C ASP A 302 -11.42 16.07 -0.60
N ALA A 303 -11.56 15.27 0.46
CA ALA A 303 -11.09 15.62 1.80
C ALA A 303 -9.56 15.74 1.86
N ALA A 304 -8.81 14.82 1.24
CA ALA A 304 -7.35 14.90 1.17
C ALA A 304 -6.88 16.17 0.44
N ASN A 305 -7.48 16.46 -0.72
CA ASN A 305 -7.16 17.64 -1.52
C ASN A 305 -7.49 18.95 -0.79
N LEU A 306 -8.69 19.05 -0.21
CA LEU A 306 -9.11 20.23 0.57
C LEU A 306 -8.26 20.44 1.82
N ALA A 307 -7.63 19.39 2.34
CA ALA A 307 -6.69 19.44 3.45
C ALA A 307 -5.23 19.69 3.01
N GLY A 308 -4.97 19.91 1.72
CA GLY A 308 -3.70 20.40 1.19
C GLY A 308 -2.86 19.39 0.40
N ALA A 309 -3.33 18.16 0.21
CA ALA A 309 -2.68 17.25 -0.75
C ALA A 309 -2.81 17.79 -2.18
N ILE A 310 -1.79 17.55 -3.00
CA ILE A 310 -1.76 18.00 -4.40
C ILE A 310 -1.53 16.83 -5.34
N ASP A 311 -1.96 16.97 -6.58
CA ASP A 311 -1.61 16.02 -7.62
C ASP A 311 -0.09 16.03 -7.88
N GLY A 312 0.55 14.85 -7.81
CA GLY A 312 2.00 14.69 -7.89
C GLY A 312 2.61 15.19 -9.20
N THR A 313 1.86 15.04 -10.30
CA THR A 313 2.29 15.43 -11.65
C THR A 313 2.06 16.91 -11.94
N SER A 314 0.83 17.41 -11.76
CA SER A 314 0.48 18.80 -12.08
C SER A 314 0.88 19.80 -11.00
N ARG A 315 1.16 19.33 -9.78
CA ARG A 315 1.44 20.14 -8.59
C ARG A 315 0.26 21.02 -8.14
N LEU A 316 -0.95 20.71 -8.58
CA LEU A 316 -2.16 21.46 -8.27
C LEU A 316 -3.01 20.75 -7.21
N GLY A 317 -3.67 21.51 -6.34
CA GLY A 317 -4.70 20.99 -5.43
C GLY A 317 -6.01 20.71 -6.18
N ILE A 318 -5.99 19.71 -7.05
CA ILE A 318 -7.13 19.28 -7.88
C ILE A 318 -7.43 17.81 -7.59
N PRO A 319 -8.66 17.34 -7.83
CA PRO A 319 -9.02 15.94 -7.65
C PRO A 319 -8.43 15.08 -8.78
N ALA A 320 -7.13 14.82 -8.68
CA ALA A 320 -6.33 13.98 -9.56
C ALA A 320 -5.26 13.24 -8.74
N ILE A 321 -4.81 12.11 -9.28
CA ILE A 321 -3.71 11.31 -8.74
C ILE A 321 -2.81 10.98 -9.93
N ASP A 322 -1.52 11.28 -9.84
CA ASP A 322 -0.52 11.15 -10.91
C ASP A 322 -0.89 11.77 -12.27
N GLY A 323 -1.62 12.88 -12.23
CA GLY A 323 -2.10 13.59 -13.42
C GLY A 323 -3.33 12.95 -14.06
N ILE A 324 -3.88 11.90 -13.46
CA ILE A 324 -5.10 11.22 -13.91
C ILE A 324 -6.30 11.82 -13.15
N GLY A 325 -7.32 12.26 -13.88
CA GLY A 325 -8.48 12.91 -13.27
C GLY A 325 -9.38 11.95 -12.48
N ILE A 326 -10.00 12.45 -11.40
CA ILE A 326 -10.87 11.67 -10.50
C ILE A 326 -11.97 10.84 -11.20
N GLU A 327 -12.51 11.30 -12.33
CA GLU A 327 -13.54 10.54 -13.04
C GLU A 327 -13.01 9.21 -13.58
N PHE A 328 -11.74 9.13 -13.96
CA PHE A 328 -11.12 7.85 -14.30
C PHE A 328 -10.94 7.00 -13.04
N HIS A 329 -10.33 7.56 -11.99
CA HIS A 329 -10.08 6.81 -10.75
C HIS A 329 -11.36 6.26 -10.12
N ALA A 330 -12.45 7.01 -10.10
CA ALA A 330 -13.71 6.53 -9.55
C ALA A 330 -14.30 5.35 -10.34
N ARG A 331 -14.18 5.36 -11.68
CA ARG A 331 -14.59 4.23 -12.53
C ARG A 331 -13.67 3.04 -12.34
N HIS A 332 -12.37 3.28 -12.25
CA HIS A 332 -11.36 2.27 -11.98
C HIS A 332 -11.59 1.58 -10.62
N TYR A 333 -11.85 2.37 -9.58
CA TYR A 333 -12.18 1.92 -8.24
C TYR A 333 -13.46 1.08 -8.22
N GLU A 334 -14.52 1.49 -8.94
CA GLU A 334 -15.73 0.68 -9.08
C GLU A 334 -15.45 -0.65 -9.79
N LEU A 335 -14.59 -0.67 -10.81
CA LEU A 335 -14.17 -1.91 -11.46
C LEU A 335 -13.46 -2.86 -10.49
N ILE A 336 -12.57 -2.36 -9.62
CA ILE A 336 -11.95 -3.17 -8.56
C ILE A 336 -13.03 -3.78 -7.65
N ARG A 337 -14.04 -3.01 -7.26
CA ARG A 337 -15.15 -3.51 -6.45
C ARG A 337 -15.97 -4.58 -7.17
N ASP A 338 -16.25 -4.38 -8.46
CA ASP A 338 -17.01 -5.31 -9.27
C ASP A 338 -16.29 -6.64 -9.53
N VAL A 339 -14.95 -6.61 -9.72
CA VAL A 339 -14.17 -7.85 -9.88
C VAL A 339 -14.13 -8.69 -8.61
N VAL A 340 -14.37 -8.09 -7.44
CA VAL A 340 -14.61 -8.83 -6.19
C VAL A 340 -16.07 -9.26 -6.08
N ALA A 341 -17.02 -8.34 -6.24
CA ALA A 341 -18.43 -8.60 -5.97
C ALA A 341 -19.06 -9.62 -6.94
N HIS A 342 -18.78 -9.50 -8.24
CA HIS A 342 -19.43 -10.33 -9.25
C HIS A 342 -19.10 -11.81 -9.10
N PRO A 343 -17.83 -12.24 -8.94
CA PRO A 343 -17.50 -13.64 -8.76
C PRO A 343 -18.10 -14.28 -7.51
N ASN A 344 -18.44 -13.52 -6.47
CA ASN A 344 -18.99 -14.05 -5.22
C ASN A 344 -20.52 -14.19 -5.22
N ARG A 345 -21.22 -13.82 -6.31
CA ARG A 345 -22.66 -14.01 -6.43
C ARG A 345 -23.02 -15.52 -6.41
N PRO A 346 -24.12 -15.92 -5.75
CA PRO A 346 -24.55 -17.33 -5.73
C PRO A 346 -24.71 -17.95 -7.13
N SER A 347 -25.18 -17.17 -8.09
CA SER A 347 -25.36 -17.58 -9.49
C SER A 347 -24.05 -17.98 -10.19
N MET A 348 -22.90 -17.55 -9.66
CA MET A 348 -21.60 -17.84 -10.27
C MET A 348 -21.01 -19.18 -9.83
N ASN A 349 -21.64 -19.91 -8.89
CA ASN A 349 -21.26 -21.29 -8.57
C ASN A 349 -21.71 -22.27 -9.67
N ASN A 350 -20.99 -22.25 -10.80
CA ASN A 350 -21.31 -23.00 -12.01
C ASN A 350 -20.41 -24.22 -12.22
N ALA A 351 -20.74 -25.04 -13.24
CA ALA A 351 -20.03 -26.27 -13.56
C ALA A 351 -18.55 -26.03 -13.94
N ILE A 352 -18.23 -24.90 -14.59
CA ILE A 352 -16.86 -24.55 -14.98
C ILE A 352 -15.99 -24.36 -13.73
N ARG A 353 -16.48 -23.65 -12.71
CA ARG A 353 -15.72 -23.47 -11.46
C ARG A 353 -15.49 -24.78 -10.73
N ARG A 354 -16.50 -25.64 -10.64
CA ARG A 354 -16.37 -26.96 -10.02
C ARG A 354 -15.36 -27.84 -10.76
N HIS A 355 -15.37 -27.81 -12.10
CA HIS A 355 -14.37 -28.51 -12.90
C HIS A 355 -12.94 -28.01 -12.61
N ARG A 356 -12.72 -26.68 -12.59
CA ARG A 356 -11.41 -26.10 -12.26
C ARG A 356 -10.96 -26.44 -10.83
N ALA A 357 -11.88 -26.47 -9.88
CA ALA A 357 -11.60 -26.88 -8.49
C ALA A 357 -11.21 -28.37 -8.40
N GLY A 358 -11.85 -29.23 -9.20
CA GLY A 358 -11.47 -30.64 -9.36
C GLY A 358 -10.03 -30.81 -9.84
N LEU A 359 -9.66 -30.11 -10.94
CA LEU A 359 -8.29 -30.14 -11.47
C LEU A 359 -7.22 -29.69 -10.46
N ARG A 360 -7.55 -28.72 -9.60
CA ARG A 360 -6.65 -28.31 -8.51
C ARG A 360 -6.45 -29.38 -7.47
N SER A 361 -7.53 -30.03 -7.07
CA SER A 361 -7.51 -31.10 -6.06
C SER A 361 -6.68 -32.29 -6.54
N GLU A 362 -6.68 -32.58 -7.84
CA GLU A 362 -5.86 -33.62 -8.46
C GLU A 362 -4.37 -33.27 -8.47
N ARG A 363 -4.01 -32.01 -8.75
CA ARG A 363 -2.60 -31.54 -8.74
C ARG A 363 -1.98 -31.46 -7.34
N ALA A 364 -2.79 -31.39 -6.30
CA ALA A 364 -2.34 -31.32 -4.91
C ALA A 364 -2.14 -32.70 -4.24
N ARG A 365 -2.48 -33.79 -4.94
CA ARG A 365 -2.29 -35.18 -4.50
C ARG A 365 -1.00 -35.77 -5.06
#